data_AF-A0A7Y7IVB9-F1
#
_entry.id   AF-A0A7Y7IVB9-F1
#
_cell.length_a   1.000
_cell.length_b   1.000
_cell.length_c   1.000
_cell.angle_alpha   90.00
_cell.angle_beta   90.00
_cell.angle_gamma   90.00
#
_symmetry.space_group_name_H-M   'P 1'
#
loop_
_entity.id
_entity.type
_entity.pdbx_description
1 polymer ?
#
loop_
_entity_poly.entity_id
_entity_poly.type
_entity_poly.pdbx_seq_one_letter_code
_entity_poly.pdbx_strand_id
1 'polypeptide(L)'
;MDRLIALITSLLLGLFGLIVTAIAMIEHVVRQILAGMGIVGELQTALLVILLVALIVGAFRVFGGVFSILIGTVLVLILLHALLGVAGVPLR
;
A
#
# COMPACT_ATOMS: atom_id res chain seq x y z
N MET A 1 -19.94 9.26 11.92
CA MET A 1 -19.13 8.03 11.61
C MET A 1 -18.25 8.22 10.37
N ASP A 2 -18.72 9.00 9.40
CA ASP A 2 -18.07 9.17 8.10
C ASP A 2 -16.66 9.75 8.18
N ARG A 3 -16.39 10.64 9.14
CA ARG A 3 -15.04 11.17 9.38
C ARG A 3 -14.02 10.09 9.76
N LEU A 4 -14.43 9.08 10.54
CA LEU A 4 -13.54 7.98 10.93
C LEU A 4 -13.26 7.06 9.74
N ILE A 5 -14.28 6.74 8.95
CA ILE A 5 -14.13 5.95 7.73
C ILE A 5 -13.21 6.68 6.74
N ALA A 6 -13.41 7.98 6.54
CA ALA A 6 -12.58 8.80 5.67
C ALA A 6 -11.12 8.88 6.16
N LEU A 7 -10.91 9.02 7.47
CA LEU A 7 -9.57 9.06 8.08
C LEU A 7 -8.81 7.75 7.88
N ILE A 8 -9.46 6.61 8.11
CA ILE A 8 -8.78 5.31 7.99
C ILE A 8 -8.54 4.97 6.51
N THR A 9 -9.49 5.33 5.64
CA THR A 9 -9.32 5.18 4.18
C THR A 9 -8.18 6.05 3.66
N SER A 10 -8.05 7.31 4.12
CA SER A 10 -6.94 8.17 3.72
C SER A 10 -5.60 7.66 4.24
N LEU A 11 -5.56 7.07 5.45
CA LEU A 11 -4.38 6.42 5.99
C LEU A 11 -3.97 5.18 5.17
N LEU A 12 -4.94 4.36 4.74
CA LEU A 12 -4.70 3.22 3.83
C LEU A 12 -4.08 3.67 2.52
N LEU A 13 -4.66 4.69 1.88
CA LEU A 13 -4.17 5.25 0.62
C LEU A 13 -2.79 5.89 0.80
N GLY A 14 -2.57 6.60 1.91
CA GLY A 14 -1.29 7.22 2.25
C GLY A 14 -0.19 6.17 2.46
N LEU A 15 -0.48 5.10 3.20
CA LEU A 15 0.46 3.99 3.41
C LEU A 15 0.79 3.29 2.09
N PHE A 16 -0.21 3.05 1.24
CA PHE A 16 0.00 2.48 -0.08
C PHE A 16 0.89 3.39 -0.95
N GLY A 17 0.59 4.68 -1.00
CA GLY A 17 1.41 5.68 -1.69
C GLY A 17 2.86 5.69 -1.19
N LEU A 18 3.06 5.70 0.12
CA LEU A 18 4.38 5.63 0.75
C LEU A 18 5.18 4.41 0.28
N ILE A 19 4.55 3.24 0.27
CA ILE A 19 5.21 1.99 -0.16
C ILE A 19 5.58 2.07 -1.64
N VAL A 20 4.66 2.50 -2.51
CA VAL A 20 4.94 2.63 -3.95
C VAL A 20 6.08 3.63 -4.20
N THR A 21 6.08 4.77 -3.51
CA THR A 21 7.15 5.77 -3.61
C THR A 21 8.49 5.20 -3.15
N ALA A 22 8.52 4.47 -2.03
CA ALA A 22 9.74 3.84 -1.55
C ALA A 22 10.28 2.80 -2.54
N ILE A 23 9.40 1.96 -3.11
CA ILE A 23 9.78 0.97 -4.13
C ILE A 23 10.36 1.67 -5.37
N ALA A 24 9.70 2.70 -5.88
CA ALA A 24 10.17 3.45 -7.04
C ALA A 24 11.53 4.13 -6.78
N MET A 25 11.73 4.67 -5.59
CA MET A 25 13.03 5.24 -5.18
C MET A 25 14.12 4.18 -5.19
N ILE A 26 13.88 3.01 -4.60
CA ILE A 26 14.84 1.90 -4.58
C ILE A 26 15.14 1.43 -6.01
N GLU A 27 14.11 1.28 -6.85
CA GLU A 27 14.28 0.89 -8.25
C GLU A 27 15.16 1.89 -9.01
N HIS A 28 14.93 3.19 -8.83
CA HIS A 28 15.71 4.24 -9.49
C HIS A 28 17.19 4.19 -9.07
N VAL A 29 17.46 4.02 -7.77
CA VAL A 29 18.83 3.90 -7.25
C VAL A 29 19.53 2.66 -7.82
N VAL A 30 18.87 1.50 -7.79
CA VAL A 30 19.46 0.27 -8.32
C VAL A 30 19.69 0.37 -9.83
N ARG A 31 18.77 1.00 -10.57
CA ARG A 31 18.93 1.25 -12.01
C ARG A 31 20.21 2.05 -12.30
N GLN A 32 20.47 3.11 -11.53
CA GLN A 32 21.69 3.92 -11.67
C GLN A 32 22.95 3.10 -11.34
N ILE A 33 22.90 2.28 -10.29
CA ILE A 33 24.02 1.40 -9.90
C ILE A 33 24.33 0.38 -11.00
N LEU A 34 23.29 -0.30 -11.53
CA LEU A 34 23.44 -1.26 -12.63
C LEU A 34 24.04 -0.61 -13.88
N ALA A 35 23.55 0.59 -14.24
CA ALA A 35 24.09 1.35 -15.36
C ALA A 35 25.56 1.75 -15.14
N GLY A 36 25.93 2.14 -13.91
CA GLY A 36 27.32 2.44 -13.53
C GLY A 36 28.25 1.23 -13.62
N MET A 37 27.72 0.01 -13.51
CA MET A 37 28.45 -1.25 -13.72
C MET A 37 28.45 -1.73 -15.17
N GLY A 38 27.88 -0.95 -16.11
CA GLY A 38 27.78 -1.32 -17.53
C GLY A 38 26.66 -2.32 -17.84
N ILE A 39 25.77 -2.62 -16.87
CA ILE A 39 24.62 -3.49 -17.08
C ILE A 39 23.47 -2.66 -17.64
N VAL A 40 23.20 -2.83 -18.94
CA VAL A 40 22.19 -2.09 -19.70
C VAL A 40 21.29 -3.02 -20.52
N GLY A 41 20.16 -2.51 -21.00
CA GLY A 41 19.27 -3.23 -21.92
C GLY A 41 18.38 -4.27 -21.24
N GLU A 42 18.21 -5.43 -21.88
CA GLU A 42 17.28 -6.48 -21.45
C GLU A 42 17.69 -7.09 -20.11
N LEU A 43 18.99 -7.31 -19.88
CA LEU A 43 19.51 -7.85 -18.62
C LEU A 43 19.21 -6.93 -17.43
N GLN A 44 19.37 -5.62 -17.61
CA GLN A 44 19.03 -4.63 -16.59
C GLN A 44 17.54 -4.69 -16.25
N THR A 45 16.69 -4.78 -17.27
CA THR A 45 15.23 -4.86 -17.10
C THR A 45 14.83 -6.13 -16.35
N ALA A 46 15.41 -7.28 -16.71
CA ALA A 46 15.16 -8.54 -16.02
C ALA A 46 15.53 -8.47 -14.52
N LEU A 47 16.70 -7.92 -14.20
CA LEU A 47 17.15 -7.73 -12.81
C LEU A 47 16.23 -6.79 -12.02
N LEU A 48 15.79 -5.70 -12.63
CA LEU A 48 14.88 -4.75 -11.99
C LEU A 48 13.49 -5.34 -11.76
N VAL A 49 12.99 -6.19 -12.67
CA VAL A 49 11.73 -6.92 -12.47
C VAL A 49 11.84 -7.89 -11.30
N ILE A 50 12.94 -8.64 -11.20
CA ILE A 50 13.18 -9.54 -10.07
C ILE A 50 13.23 -8.76 -8.75
N LEU A 51 13.95 -7.64 -8.74
CA LEU A 51 14.00 -6.74 -7.59
C LEU A 51 12.60 -6.22 -7.21
N LEU A 52 11.83 -5.76 -8.20
CA LEU A 52 10.49 -5.24 -7.99
C LEU A 52 9.58 -6.29 -7.34
N VAL A 53 9.59 -7.53 -7.84
CA VAL A 53 8.83 -8.64 -7.25
C VAL A 53 9.27 -8.88 -5.81
N ALA A 54 10.58 -8.91 -5.54
CA ALA A 54 11.10 -9.09 -4.19
C ALA A 54 10.67 -7.96 -3.23
N LEU A 55 10.70 -6.72 -3.69
CA LEU A 55 10.25 -5.55 -2.93
C LEU A 55 8.74 -5.59 -2.66
N ILE A 56 7.93 -5.97 -3.66
CA ILE A 56 6.48 -6.11 -3.49
C ILE A 56 6.18 -7.18 -2.44
N VAL A 57 6.78 -8.36 -2.54
CA VAL A 57 6.59 -9.45 -1.57
C VAL A 57 7.07 -9.03 -0.18
N GLY A 58 8.22 -8.36 -0.10
CA GLY A 58 8.74 -7.80 1.15
C GLY A 58 7.80 -6.77 1.77
N ALA A 59 7.25 -5.85 0.97
CA ALA A 59 6.30 -4.85 1.41
C ALA A 59 5.01 -5.49 1.92
N PHE A 60 4.43 -6.46 1.21
CA PHE A 60 3.26 -7.20 1.68
C PHE A 60 3.55 -7.98 2.97
N ARG A 61 4.76 -8.53 3.13
CA ARG A 61 5.14 -9.24 4.35
C ARG A 61 5.28 -8.30 5.55
N VAL A 62 5.87 -7.13 5.36
CA VAL A 62 6.11 -6.16 6.45
C VAL A 62 4.84 -5.40 6.81
N PHE A 63 4.11 -4.91 5.81
CA PHE A 63 2.95 -4.03 5.99
C PHE A 63 1.61 -4.77 5.94
N GLY A 64 1.58 -6.05 5.54
CA GLY A 64 0.33 -6.81 5.41
C GLY A 64 -0.47 -6.89 6.70
N GLY A 65 0.20 -6.96 7.86
CA GLY A 65 -0.46 -6.89 9.17
C GLY A 65 -1.08 -5.52 9.45
N VAL A 66 -0.44 -4.43 9.02
CA VAL A 66 -0.99 -3.07 9.19
C VAL A 66 -2.20 -2.88 8.27
N PHE A 67 -2.09 -3.29 7.00
CA PHE A 67 -3.20 -3.26 6.06
C PHE A 67 -4.39 -4.08 6.54
N SER A 68 -4.17 -5.29 7.05
CA SER A 68 -5.26 -6.13 7.53
C SER A 68 -6.01 -5.50 8.69
N ILE A 69 -5.31 -4.89 9.65
CA ILE A 69 -5.91 -4.17 10.78
C ILE A 69 -6.72 -2.97 10.29
N LEU A 70 -6.14 -2.15 9.41
CA LEU A 70 -6.80 -0.95 8.88
C LEU A 70 -8.05 -1.31 8.07
N ILE A 71 -7.95 -2.28 7.16
CA ILE A 71 -9.07 -2.77 6.35
C ILE A 71 -10.15 -3.38 7.26
N GLY A 72 -9.77 -4.22 8.22
CA GLY A 72 -10.71 -4.81 9.19
C GLY A 72 -11.46 -3.74 9.98
N THR A 73 -10.76 -2.69 10.41
CA THR A 73 -11.37 -1.57 11.13
C THR A 73 -12.38 -0.83 10.25
N VAL A 74 -12.03 -0.53 9.00
CA VAL A 74 -12.95 0.12 8.05
C VAL A 74 -14.18 -0.75 7.80
N LEU A 75 -14.02 -2.05 7.58
CA LEU A 75 -15.14 -2.97 7.36
C LEU A 75 -16.08 -3.03 8.55
N VAL A 76 -15.55 -3.10 9.77
CA VAL A 76 -16.37 -3.06 11.00
C VAL A 76 -17.11 -1.74 11.13
N LEU A 77 -16.46 -0.60 10.85
CA LEU A 77 -17.12 0.71 10.89
C LEU A 77 -18.22 0.84 9.84
N ILE A 78 -18.00 0.34 8.63
CA ILE A 78 -19.03 0.30 7.57
C ILE A 78 -20.21 -0.58 8.01
N LEU A 79 -19.95 -1.75 8.58
CA LEU A 79 -20.99 -2.64 9.08
C LEU A 79 -21.81 -1.97 10.20
N LEU A 80 -21.14 -1.34 11.17
CA LEU A 80 -21.81 -0.61 12.25
C LEU A 80 -22.65 0.54 11.70
N HIS A 81 -22.10 1.30 10.75
CA HIS A 81 -22.79 2.40 10.10
C HIS A 81 -24.06 1.92 9.40
N ALA A 82 -23.96 0.84 8.63
CA ALA A 82 -25.10 0.22 7.96
C ALA A 82 -26.17 -0.26 8.96
N LEU A 83 -25.76 -0.96 10.03
CA LEU A 83 -26.67 -1.51 11.04
C LEU A 83 -27.41 -0.40 11.81
N LEU A 84 -26.71 0.66 12.20
CA LEU A 84 -27.29 1.81 12.88
C LEU A 84 -28.24 2.60 11.97
N GLY A 85 -27.94 2.66 10.67
CA GLY A 85 -28.83 3.24 9.66
C GLY A 85 -30.14 2.47 9.53
N VAL A 86 -30.06 1.13 9.50
CA VAL A 86 -31.24 0.25 9.53
C VAL A 86 -32.03 0.41 10.84
N ALA A 87 -31.35 0.63 11.96
CA ALA A 87 -31.98 0.86 13.26
C ALA A 87 -32.61 2.26 13.44
N GLY A 88 -32.55 3.14 12.42
CA GLY A 88 -33.13 4.48 12.47
C GLY A 88 -32.34 5.48 13.34
N VAL A 89 -31.10 5.16 13.71
CA VAL A 89 -30.24 6.06 14.48
C VAL A 89 -29.68 7.14 13.54
N PRO A 90 -29.75 8.44 13.88
CA PRO A 90 -29.20 9.49 13.04
C PRO A 90 -27.68 9.36 12.94
N LEU A 91 -27.21 9.06 11.72
CA LEU A 91 -25.80 8.93 11.37
C LEU A 91 -25.28 10.31 10.94
N ARG A 92 -24.61 11.02 11.84
CA ARG A 92 -23.82 12.22 11.53
C ARG A 92 -22.35 12.02 11.91
#